data_AF-A0AAD4HNP2-F1
#
_entry.id   AF-A0AAD4HNP2-F1
#
_cell.length_a   1.000
_cell.length_b   1.000
_cell.length_c   1.000
_cell.angle_alpha   90.00
_cell.angle_beta   90.00
_cell.angle_gamma   90.00
#
_symmetry.space_group_name_H-M   'P 1'
#
loop_
_entity.id
_entity.type
_entity.pdbx_description
1 polymer ?
#
loop_
_entity_poly.entity_id
_entity_poly.type
_entity_poly.pdbx_seq_one_letter_code
_entity_poly.pdbx_strand_id
1 'polypeptide(L)'
;MVVSTRCRCRHSERLLLVPCLAFAALASTLLQGAMAQTMYSTPTHQLQHLQDPNVIVTNKNGTVVVYSPLTGNEIPQGLATDGSGSGFSLPAVLWIAFSFIVGVPLMLAGFRGWRLTTGAAIGLSVAVTSWSVFVNTLDNVGISDITLTALVLVLFCFGFIFGLLEVGRMVGILQLGIQGGLAIGIRIVLLRNLLLVPEPVAFFVNWLLIAFCGLASAVLVIWKQRAGLLLGSASVGTFLCVLGTDLAVNQQSGMSRGLRYLIDRNSYHVVDTTNNGYFPPTGTLVMIALSIALTPAFAYAQHRFFKGPFCPVHDDDIESLHASNEFPADEEPKPSGEETLSSSPNSSPVSALSQSMPLLKDCSSIPAATEKVRTTEGDAIANDS
;
A
#
# COMPACT_ATOMS: atom_id res chain seq x y z
N MET A 1 18.42 20.00 -33.22
CA MET A 1 19.69 19.40 -32.75
C MET A 1 19.37 18.10 -32.01
N VAL A 2 19.46 16.95 -32.68
CA VAL A 2 19.08 15.64 -32.09
C VAL A 2 20.28 15.09 -31.31
N VAL A 3 20.26 15.29 -29.99
CA VAL A 3 21.29 14.75 -29.09
C VAL A 3 21.12 13.24 -29.00
N SER A 4 22.04 12.51 -29.62
CA SER A 4 22.11 11.05 -29.59
C SER A 4 22.33 10.52 -28.17
N THR A 5 21.29 9.95 -27.58
CA THR A 5 21.25 9.36 -26.22
C THR A 5 21.72 7.90 -26.15
N ARG A 6 22.69 7.49 -27.00
CA ARG A 6 23.08 6.06 -27.09
C ARG A 6 24.10 5.55 -26.06
N CYS A 7 24.59 6.38 -25.12
CA CYS A 7 25.67 5.98 -24.21
C CYS A 7 25.32 5.95 -22.70
N ARG A 8 24.05 5.69 -22.31
CA ARG A 8 23.62 5.67 -20.88
C ARG A 8 23.24 4.30 -20.31
N CYS A 9 23.34 3.22 -21.09
CA CYS A 9 22.80 1.91 -20.67
C CYS A 9 23.69 1.15 -19.67
N ARG A 10 25.04 1.22 -19.80
CA ARG A 10 25.97 0.47 -18.93
C ARG A 10 26.03 0.98 -17.49
N HIS A 11 25.72 2.24 -17.24
CA HIS A 11 25.81 2.80 -15.89
C HIS A 11 24.65 2.34 -14.99
N SER A 12 23.50 1.98 -15.58
CA SER A 12 22.29 1.58 -14.87
C SER A 12 22.39 0.16 -14.27
N GLU A 13 23.15 -0.74 -14.89
CA GLU A 13 23.24 -2.14 -14.44
C GLU A 13 24.05 -2.28 -13.15
N ARG A 14 25.16 -1.54 -13.03
CA ARG A 14 25.96 -1.50 -11.79
C ARG A 14 25.20 -0.87 -10.63
N LEU A 15 24.25 0.03 -10.92
CA LEU A 15 23.45 0.71 -9.91
C LEU A 15 22.45 -0.22 -9.20
N LEU A 16 22.06 -1.34 -9.82
CA LEU A 16 21.10 -2.30 -9.25
C LEU A 16 21.79 -3.52 -8.61
N LEU A 17 22.95 -3.93 -9.13
CA LEU A 17 23.66 -5.12 -8.63
C LEU A 17 24.31 -4.89 -7.26
N VAL A 18 24.89 -3.71 -7.02
CA VAL A 18 25.49 -3.35 -5.73
C VAL A 18 24.45 -3.35 -4.59
N PRO A 19 23.26 -2.74 -4.74
CA PRO A 19 22.17 -2.90 -3.78
C PRO A 19 21.78 -4.35 -3.55
N CYS A 20 21.66 -5.19 -4.58
CA CYS A 20 21.29 -6.60 -4.41
C CYS A 20 22.23 -7.33 -3.44
N LEU A 21 23.54 -7.16 -3.61
CA LEU A 21 24.54 -7.76 -2.74
C LEU A 21 24.50 -7.17 -1.33
N ALA A 22 24.32 -5.86 -1.20
CA ALA A 22 24.18 -5.21 0.10
C ALA A 22 22.94 -5.69 0.86
N PHE A 23 21.80 -5.86 0.18
CA PHE A 23 20.57 -6.39 0.78
C PHE A 23 20.71 -7.87 1.17
N ALA A 24 21.37 -8.69 0.34
CA ALA A 24 21.63 -10.08 0.68
C ALA A 24 22.57 -10.21 1.89
N ALA A 25 23.64 -9.40 1.94
CA ALA A 25 24.54 -9.34 3.08
C ALA A 25 23.81 -8.87 4.35
N LEU A 26 23.02 -7.79 4.25
CA LEU A 26 22.21 -7.26 5.35
C LEU A 26 21.23 -8.34 5.86
N ALA A 27 20.49 -8.99 4.96
CA ALA A 27 19.56 -10.06 5.32
C ALA A 27 20.27 -11.22 6.02
N SER A 28 21.45 -11.62 5.54
CA SER A 28 22.27 -12.66 6.18
C SER A 28 22.74 -12.25 7.58
N THR A 29 23.22 -11.01 7.76
CA THR A 29 23.65 -10.52 9.07
C THR A 29 22.50 -10.41 10.07
N LEU A 30 21.34 -9.93 9.61
CA LEU A 30 20.15 -9.82 10.47
C LEU A 30 19.63 -11.20 10.87
N LEU A 31 19.62 -12.16 9.93
CA LEU A 31 19.22 -13.54 10.22
C LEU A 31 20.16 -14.21 11.22
N GLN A 32 21.48 -14.03 11.09
CA GLN A 32 22.44 -14.56 12.07
C GLN A 32 22.22 -13.99 13.46
N GLY A 33 22.00 -12.67 13.57
CA GLY A 33 21.69 -12.01 14.84
C GLY A 33 20.38 -12.49 15.47
N ALA A 34 19.34 -12.67 14.66
CA ALA A 34 18.03 -13.19 15.10
C ALA A 34 18.12 -14.61 15.68
N MET A 35 18.82 -15.48 14.97
CA MET A 35 18.95 -16.90 15.34
C MET A 35 19.76 -17.08 16.63
N ALA A 36 20.81 -16.27 16.84
CA ALA A 36 21.63 -16.33 18.05
C ALA A 36 20.84 -15.98 19.33
N GLN A 37 19.83 -15.12 19.24
CA GLN A 37 19.08 -14.64 20.42
C GLN A 37 17.89 -15.51 20.80
N THR A 38 17.38 -16.30 19.86
CA THR A 38 16.29 -17.26 20.13
C THR A 38 16.70 -18.30 21.19
N MET A 39 18.01 -18.54 21.37
CA MET A 39 18.54 -19.49 22.33
C MET A 39 18.63 -18.99 23.79
N TYR A 40 18.46 -17.69 24.07
CA TYR A 40 18.81 -17.11 25.38
C TYR A 40 17.71 -16.27 26.06
N SER A 41 16.50 -16.17 25.51
CA SER A 41 15.46 -15.30 26.08
C SER A 41 14.56 -16.05 27.09
N THR A 42 14.71 -15.76 28.38
CA THR A 42 13.75 -16.17 29.43
C THR A 42 12.51 -15.26 29.35
N PRO A 43 11.29 -15.77 29.04
CA PRO A 43 10.19 -14.92 28.53
C PRO A 43 9.51 -14.01 29.55
N THR A 44 9.54 -14.35 30.83
CA THR A 44 8.51 -13.87 31.78
C THR A 44 8.73 -12.46 32.32
N HIS A 45 9.98 -12.00 32.47
CA HIS A 45 10.25 -10.72 33.15
C HIS A 45 10.33 -9.51 32.19
N GLN A 46 10.49 -9.72 30.88
CA GLN A 46 10.57 -8.64 29.89
C GLN A 46 9.21 -8.17 29.38
N LEU A 47 8.23 -9.08 29.27
CA LEU A 47 6.90 -8.78 28.72
C LEU A 47 6.11 -7.76 29.57
N GLN A 48 6.34 -7.75 30.89
CA GLN A 48 5.66 -6.86 31.82
C GLN A 48 6.15 -5.40 31.73
N HIS A 49 7.37 -5.18 31.23
CA HIS A 49 7.92 -3.84 31.07
C HIS A 49 7.38 -3.16 29.80
N LEU A 50 7.06 -3.94 28.74
CA LEU A 50 6.60 -3.51 27.40
C LEU A 50 5.23 -2.79 27.36
N GLN A 51 4.70 -2.46 28.53
CA GLN A 51 3.38 -1.90 28.72
C GLN A 51 3.34 -0.41 28.40
N ASP A 52 2.17 0.02 27.94
CA ASP A 52 1.76 1.41 28.07
C ASP A 52 2.04 1.83 29.53
N PRO A 53 2.82 2.90 29.79
CA PRO A 53 3.08 3.38 31.15
C PRO A 53 1.79 3.69 31.93
N ASN A 54 0.65 3.74 31.23
CA ASN A 54 -0.67 3.95 31.79
C ASN A 54 -1.40 2.64 32.14
N VAL A 55 -0.71 1.54 32.44
CA VAL A 55 -1.35 0.28 32.83
C VAL A 55 -0.59 -0.43 33.96
N ILE A 56 -1.31 -0.95 34.95
CA ILE A 56 -0.77 -1.79 36.04
C ILE A 56 -1.36 -3.19 35.92
N VAL A 57 -0.51 -4.18 35.66
CA VAL A 57 -0.93 -5.59 35.58
C VAL A 57 -0.62 -6.32 36.88
N THR A 58 -1.66 -6.82 37.54
CA THR A 58 -1.55 -7.57 38.80
C THR A 58 -2.07 -8.99 38.60
N ASN A 59 -1.31 -9.99 39.03
CA ASN A 59 -1.80 -11.36 39.11
C ASN A 59 -2.41 -11.58 40.50
N LYS A 60 -3.74 -11.68 40.59
CA LYS A 60 -4.47 -12.00 41.81
C LYS A 60 -5.07 -13.39 41.65
N ASN A 61 -4.61 -14.34 42.47
CA ASN A 61 -5.14 -15.71 42.51
C ASN A 61 -5.09 -16.44 41.15
N GLY A 62 -4.07 -16.18 40.33
CA GLY A 62 -3.94 -16.77 39.00
C GLY A 62 -4.72 -16.06 37.91
N THR A 63 -5.52 -15.04 38.25
CA THR A 63 -6.20 -14.18 37.29
C THR A 63 -5.39 -12.91 37.08
N VAL A 64 -5.07 -12.61 35.83
CA VAL A 64 -4.37 -11.37 35.45
C VAL A 64 -5.41 -10.26 35.36
N VAL A 65 -5.33 -9.28 36.27
CA VAL A 65 -6.21 -8.12 36.31
C VAL A 65 -5.42 -6.87 35.93
N VAL A 66 -6.03 -6.03 35.12
CA VAL A 66 -5.41 -4.84 34.55
C VAL A 66 -6.07 -3.60 35.16
N TYR A 67 -5.27 -2.68 35.70
CA TYR A 67 -5.77 -1.44 36.31
C TYR A 67 -5.21 -0.21 35.60
N SER A 68 -6.02 0.84 35.52
CA SER A 68 -5.57 2.17 35.12
C SER A 68 -4.85 2.84 36.29
N PRO A 69 -3.60 3.32 36.14
CA PRO A 69 -2.89 4.04 37.19
C PRO A 69 -3.50 5.43 37.47
N LEU A 70 -4.21 6.01 36.49
CA LEU A 70 -4.84 7.32 36.62
C LEU A 70 -6.14 7.26 37.43
N THR A 71 -6.94 6.23 37.22
CA THR A 71 -8.28 6.12 37.84
C THR A 71 -8.35 5.08 38.96
N GLY A 72 -7.40 4.14 39.00
CA GLY A 72 -7.47 2.96 39.87
C GLY A 72 -8.52 1.92 39.43
N ASN A 73 -9.27 2.19 38.37
CA ASN A 73 -10.33 1.30 37.89
C ASN A 73 -9.73 0.13 37.11
N GLU A 74 -10.42 -1.01 37.20
CA GLU A 74 -10.12 -2.18 36.37
C GLU A 74 -10.45 -1.90 34.90
N ILE A 75 -9.53 -2.26 34.01
CA ILE A 75 -9.69 -2.18 32.56
C ILE A 75 -10.13 -3.57 32.08
N PRO A 76 -11.40 -3.77 31.71
CA PRO A 76 -11.90 -5.08 31.30
C PRO A 76 -11.13 -5.55 30.06
N GLN A 77 -10.60 -6.76 30.07
CA GLN A 77 -9.84 -7.26 28.92
C GLN A 77 -10.77 -7.87 27.87
N GLY A 78 -10.52 -7.54 26.61
CA GLY A 78 -11.33 -7.98 25.48
C GLY A 78 -10.78 -9.20 24.76
N LEU A 79 -11.61 -9.76 23.87
CA LEU A 79 -11.11 -10.64 22.82
C LEU A 79 -10.23 -9.77 21.92
N ALA A 80 -8.91 -9.92 22.09
CA ALA A 80 -7.92 -9.30 21.25
C ALA A 80 -8.08 -9.85 19.82
N THR A 81 -9.08 -9.37 19.07
CA THR A 81 -9.29 -9.67 17.66
C THR A 81 -8.49 -8.68 16.82
N ASP A 82 -7.97 -9.13 15.69
CA ASP A 82 -7.37 -8.30 14.65
C ASP A 82 -7.95 -8.63 13.27
N GLY A 83 -9.04 -9.40 13.22
CA GLY A 83 -9.66 -9.85 11.97
C GLY A 83 -8.83 -10.88 11.22
N SER A 84 -7.80 -11.48 11.81
CA SER A 84 -7.00 -12.53 11.16
C SER A 84 -7.56 -13.95 11.33
N GLY A 85 -8.54 -14.13 12.22
CA GLY A 85 -9.12 -15.43 12.52
C GLY A 85 -8.17 -16.36 13.28
N SER A 86 -8.50 -17.64 13.29
CA SER A 86 -7.63 -18.70 13.81
C SER A 86 -7.48 -19.85 12.80
N GLY A 87 -6.28 -20.43 12.71
CA GLY A 87 -5.97 -21.50 11.77
C GLY A 87 -6.34 -21.14 10.33
N PHE A 88 -7.14 -21.99 9.68
CA PHE A 88 -7.71 -21.78 8.35
C PHE A 88 -9.19 -21.40 8.37
N SER A 89 -9.62 -20.68 9.42
CA SER A 89 -10.93 -20.04 9.43
C SER A 89 -11.11 -19.10 8.21
N LEU A 90 -12.36 -18.79 7.88
CA LEU A 90 -12.69 -17.95 6.72
C LEU A 90 -11.91 -16.61 6.69
N PRO A 91 -11.80 -15.83 7.79
CA PRO A 91 -10.96 -14.63 7.84
C PRO A 91 -9.50 -14.88 7.43
N ALA A 92 -8.89 -15.96 7.93
CA ALA A 92 -7.51 -16.30 7.62
C ALA A 92 -7.32 -16.63 6.14
N VAL A 93 -8.23 -17.43 5.57
CA VAL A 93 -8.22 -17.79 4.15
C VAL A 93 -8.40 -16.55 3.27
N LEU A 94 -9.26 -15.60 3.66
CA LEU A 94 -9.44 -14.34 2.95
C LEU A 94 -8.15 -13.50 2.97
N TRP A 95 -7.44 -13.41 4.10
CA TRP A 95 -6.16 -12.69 4.17
C TRP A 95 -5.07 -13.36 3.35
N ILE A 96 -5.00 -14.71 3.34
CA ILE A 96 -4.08 -15.46 2.48
C ILE A 96 -4.36 -15.16 1.01
N ALA A 97 -5.63 -15.28 0.59
CA ALA A 97 -6.03 -15.01 -0.79
C ALA A 97 -5.76 -13.56 -1.19
N PHE A 98 -6.15 -12.60 -0.37
CA PHE A 98 -5.89 -11.17 -0.58
C PHE A 98 -4.39 -10.89 -0.75
N SER A 99 -3.56 -11.45 0.13
CA SER A 99 -2.12 -11.29 0.11
C SER A 99 -1.50 -11.76 -1.22
N PHE A 100 -1.95 -12.89 -1.77
CA PHE A 100 -1.46 -13.36 -3.06
C PHE A 100 -2.06 -12.61 -4.25
N ILE A 101 -3.37 -12.30 -4.22
CA ILE A 101 -4.07 -11.58 -5.29
C ILE A 101 -3.44 -10.20 -5.52
N VAL A 102 -3.06 -9.49 -4.45
CA VAL A 102 -2.41 -8.17 -4.56
C VAL A 102 -0.89 -8.31 -4.68
N GLY A 103 -0.29 -9.22 -3.91
CA GLY A 103 1.16 -9.37 -3.81
C GLY A 103 1.83 -9.88 -5.09
N VAL A 104 1.29 -10.93 -5.72
CA VAL A 104 1.91 -11.55 -6.90
C VAL A 104 1.97 -10.58 -8.09
N PRO A 105 0.88 -9.87 -8.46
CA PRO A 105 0.93 -8.87 -9.52
C PRO A 105 1.91 -7.73 -9.23
N LEU A 106 1.96 -7.22 -8.00
CA LEU A 106 2.90 -6.16 -7.61
C LEU A 106 4.36 -6.65 -7.69
N MET A 107 4.63 -7.87 -7.22
CA MET A 107 5.96 -8.47 -7.22
C MET A 107 6.49 -8.74 -8.64
N LEU A 108 5.64 -9.21 -9.56
CA LEU A 108 6.05 -9.65 -10.88
C LEU A 108 5.89 -8.58 -11.97
N ALA A 109 4.84 -7.76 -11.88
CA ALA A 109 4.41 -6.86 -12.95
C ALA A 109 3.97 -5.47 -12.45
N GLY A 110 4.32 -5.09 -11.22
CA GLY A 110 3.90 -3.83 -10.61
C GLY A 110 4.31 -2.60 -11.43
N PHE A 111 5.37 -2.66 -12.22
CA PHE A 111 5.75 -1.55 -13.10
C PHE A 111 4.89 -1.42 -14.38
N ARG A 112 4.27 -2.49 -14.88
CA ARG A 112 3.58 -2.50 -16.19
C ARG A 112 2.15 -1.99 -16.13
N GLY A 113 1.45 -2.28 -15.04
CA GLY A 113 0.03 -1.97 -14.84
C GLY A 113 -0.15 -0.76 -13.96
N TRP A 114 0.28 0.42 -14.41
CA TRP A 114 0.38 1.62 -13.56
C TRP A 114 -0.90 1.93 -12.77
N ARG A 115 -2.09 1.80 -13.40
CA ARG A 115 -3.38 1.99 -12.73
C ARG A 115 -3.63 0.97 -11.62
N LEU A 116 -3.41 -0.32 -11.92
CA LEU A 116 -3.58 -1.39 -10.93
C LEU A 116 -2.60 -1.21 -9.76
N THR A 117 -1.39 -0.76 -10.04
CA THR A 117 -0.37 -0.52 -9.03
C THR A 117 -0.67 0.70 -8.17
N THR A 118 -1.13 1.81 -8.75
CA THR A 118 -1.56 2.99 -7.98
C THR A 118 -2.83 2.71 -7.18
N GLY A 119 -3.77 1.95 -7.77
CA GLY A 119 -4.93 1.40 -7.08
C GLY A 119 -4.52 0.56 -5.87
N ALA A 120 -3.67 -0.46 -6.09
CA ALA A 120 -3.20 -1.32 -5.01
C ALA A 120 -2.47 -0.52 -3.91
N ALA A 121 -1.65 0.47 -4.29
CA ALA A 121 -0.98 1.33 -3.32
C ALA A 121 -1.98 2.11 -2.45
N ILE A 122 -2.93 2.83 -3.06
CA ILE A 122 -3.91 3.59 -2.26
C ILE A 122 -4.80 2.65 -1.45
N GLY A 123 -5.29 1.57 -2.06
CA GLY A 123 -6.10 0.54 -1.38
C GLY A 123 -5.39 -0.04 -0.16
N LEU A 124 -4.12 -0.44 -0.29
CA LEU A 124 -3.33 -0.96 0.84
C LEU A 124 -3.12 0.09 1.93
N SER A 125 -2.93 1.38 1.58
CA SER A 125 -2.79 2.44 2.59
C SER A 125 -4.08 2.58 3.39
N VAL A 126 -5.23 2.59 2.71
CA VAL A 126 -6.54 2.63 3.37
C VAL A 126 -6.77 1.37 4.22
N ALA A 127 -6.42 0.19 3.72
CA ALA A 127 -6.57 -1.07 4.45
C ALA A 127 -5.74 -1.08 5.74
N VAL A 128 -4.44 -0.76 5.66
CA VAL A 128 -3.54 -0.77 6.82
C VAL A 128 -3.93 0.29 7.85
N THR A 129 -4.28 1.50 7.39
CA THR A 129 -4.69 2.58 8.30
C THR A 129 -6.01 2.29 8.98
N SER A 130 -7.03 1.82 8.24
CA SER A 130 -8.32 1.45 8.83
C SER A 130 -8.20 0.25 9.79
N TRP A 131 -7.47 -0.80 9.40
CA TRP A 131 -7.19 -1.93 10.29
C TRP A 131 -6.47 -1.48 11.57
N SER A 132 -5.44 -0.64 11.45
CA SER A 132 -4.73 -0.09 12.61
C SER A 132 -5.64 0.72 13.53
N VAL A 133 -6.54 1.53 12.96
CA VAL A 133 -7.55 2.26 13.73
C VAL A 133 -8.47 1.29 14.46
N PHE A 134 -9.02 0.29 13.79
CA PHE A 134 -9.93 -0.67 14.42
C PHE A 134 -9.25 -1.42 15.57
N VAL A 135 -8.08 -2.03 15.35
CA VAL A 135 -7.38 -2.78 16.40
C VAL A 135 -7.09 -1.92 17.64
N ASN A 136 -6.81 -0.62 17.44
CA ASN A 136 -6.52 0.31 18.53
C ASN A 136 -7.75 0.99 19.18
N THR A 137 -8.96 0.81 18.61
CA THR A 137 -10.18 1.48 19.09
C THR A 137 -11.29 0.53 19.51
N LEU A 138 -11.11 -0.79 19.32
CA LEU A 138 -12.06 -1.78 19.83
C LEU A 138 -12.09 -1.78 21.36
N ASP A 139 -13.29 -1.96 21.90
CA ASP A 139 -13.52 -2.09 23.33
C ASP A 139 -13.33 -3.56 23.79
N ASN A 140 -13.72 -3.84 25.03
CA ASN A 140 -13.65 -5.18 25.60
C ASN A 140 -14.68 -6.17 25.01
N VAL A 141 -15.73 -5.68 24.36
CA VAL A 141 -16.70 -6.53 23.66
C VAL A 141 -16.12 -6.98 22.32
N GLY A 142 -15.45 -6.05 21.63
CA GLY A 142 -14.81 -6.29 20.35
C GLY A 142 -15.82 -6.49 19.23
N ILE A 143 -15.32 -6.97 18.08
CA ILE A 143 -16.12 -7.33 16.91
C ILE A 143 -15.67 -8.69 16.40
N SER A 144 -16.56 -9.41 15.71
CA SER A 144 -16.17 -10.71 15.11
C SER A 144 -15.08 -10.52 14.06
N ASP A 145 -14.13 -11.46 13.98
CA ASP A 145 -13.03 -11.39 13.00
C ASP A 145 -13.52 -11.17 11.57
N ILE A 146 -14.54 -11.93 11.14
CA ILE A 146 -15.09 -11.84 9.78
C ILE A 146 -15.63 -10.45 9.44
N THR A 147 -16.26 -9.78 10.41
CA THR A 147 -16.77 -8.42 10.24
C THR A 147 -15.61 -7.43 10.08
N LEU A 148 -14.57 -7.55 10.91
CA LEU A 148 -13.37 -6.71 10.80
C LEU A 148 -12.65 -6.93 9.46
N THR A 149 -12.44 -8.18 9.05
CA THR A 149 -11.85 -8.53 7.75
C THR A 149 -12.66 -7.91 6.61
N ALA A 150 -13.99 -8.10 6.62
CA ALA A 150 -14.86 -7.59 5.57
C ALA A 150 -14.81 -6.05 5.48
N LEU A 151 -14.85 -5.35 6.61
CA LEU A 151 -14.73 -3.88 6.63
C LEU A 151 -13.40 -3.41 6.03
N VAL A 152 -12.28 -4.02 6.43
CA VAL A 152 -10.95 -3.65 5.91
C VAL A 152 -10.83 -3.94 4.41
N LEU A 153 -11.33 -5.09 3.93
CA LEU A 153 -11.29 -5.44 2.51
C LEU A 153 -12.23 -4.57 1.65
N VAL A 154 -13.38 -4.16 2.17
CA VAL A 154 -14.27 -3.21 1.49
C VAL A 154 -13.61 -1.84 1.39
N LEU A 155 -12.98 -1.35 2.47
CA LEU A 155 -12.23 -0.09 2.46
C LEU A 155 -11.02 -0.15 1.52
N PHE A 156 -10.33 -1.29 1.46
CA PHE A 156 -9.32 -1.55 0.42
C PHE A 156 -9.90 -1.34 -0.98
N CYS A 157 -11.07 -1.92 -1.28
CA CYS A 157 -11.70 -1.81 -2.60
C CYS A 157 -12.02 -0.35 -2.96
N PHE A 158 -12.53 0.44 -2.01
CA PHE A 158 -12.77 1.86 -2.23
C PHE A 158 -11.47 2.64 -2.52
N GLY A 159 -10.43 2.41 -1.72
CA GLY A 159 -9.11 3.02 -1.97
C GLY A 159 -8.50 2.57 -3.30
N PHE A 160 -8.70 1.31 -3.68
CA PHE A 160 -8.26 0.74 -4.94
C PHE A 160 -8.93 1.43 -6.12
N ILE A 161 -10.26 1.52 -6.13
CA ILE A 161 -11.04 2.21 -7.16
C ILE A 161 -10.60 3.67 -7.29
N PHE A 162 -10.40 4.37 -6.16
CA PHE A 162 -9.90 5.74 -6.19
C PHE A 162 -8.51 5.85 -6.82
N GLY A 163 -7.61 4.91 -6.55
CA GLY A 163 -6.28 4.88 -7.16
C GLY A 163 -6.24 4.43 -8.63
N LEU A 164 -7.35 3.91 -9.18
CA LEU A 164 -7.49 3.70 -10.63
C LEU A 164 -7.75 5.01 -11.39
N LEU A 165 -8.25 6.04 -10.69
CA LEU A 165 -8.57 7.35 -11.27
C LEU A 165 -7.31 8.19 -11.48
N GLU A 166 -7.35 9.10 -12.46
CA GLU A 166 -6.22 9.97 -12.80
C GLU A 166 -5.81 10.87 -11.63
N VAL A 167 -6.79 11.34 -10.84
CA VAL A 167 -6.56 12.14 -9.62
C VAL A 167 -5.75 11.37 -8.58
N GLY A 168 -5.98 10.06 -8.47
CA GLY A 168 -5.26 9.17 -7.55
C GLY A 168 -3.85 8.81 -8.02
N ARG A 169 -3.47 9.10 -9.27
CA ARG A 169 -2.20 8.65 -9.86
C ARG A 169 -0.97 9.13 -9.09
N MET A 170 -0.88 10.44 -8.86
CA MET A 170 0.29 11.03 -8.19
C MET A 170 0.39 10.59 -6.74
N VAL A 171 -0.74 10.55 -6.05
CA VAL A 171 -0.83 10.06 -4.67
C VAL A 171 -0.42 8.59 -4.61
N GLY A 172 -0.92 7.76 -5.52
CA GLY A 172 -0.60 6.33 -5.59
C GLY A 172 0.88 6.06 -5.88
N ILE A 173 1.52 6.84 -6.75
CA ILE A 173 2.96 6.75 -7.02
C ILE A 173 3.78 7.03 -5.75
N LEU A 174 3.44 8.10 -5.04
CA LEU A 174 4.12 8.47 -3.80
C LEU A 174 3.87 7.43 -2.69
N GLN A 175 2.62 7.01 -2.52
CA GLN A 175 2.21 6.00 -1.54
C GLN A 175 2.89 4.66 -1.79
N LEU A 176 3.03 4.21 -3.04
CA LEU A 176 3.76 2.99 -3.36
C LEU A 176 5.22 3.06 -2.93
N GLY A 177 5.86 4.22 -3.12
CA GLY A 177 7.20 4.49 -2.62
C GLY A 177 7.28 4.34 -1.11
N ILE A 178 6.41 5.07 -0.38
CA ILE A 178 6.35 5.03 1.08
C ILE A 178 6.14 3.59 1.58
N GLN A 179 5.11 2.90 1.08
CA GLN A 179 4.78 1.52 1.44
C GLN A 179 5.92 0.54 1.16
N GLY A 180 6.61 0.70 0.04
CA GLY A 180 7.78 -0.10 -0.28
C GLY A 180 8.89 0.01 0.77
N GLY A 181 9.12 1.22 1.26
CA GLY A 181 10.06 1.46 2.36
C GLY A 181 9.56 0.94 3.70
N LEU A 182 8.28 1.21 4.04
CA LEU A 182 7.64 0.69 5.26
C LEU A 182 7.70 -0.84 5.31
N ALA A 183 7.43 -1.52 4.20
CA ALA A 183 7.50 -2.98 4.11
C ALA A 183 8.91 -3.53 4.40
N ILE A 184 9.97 -2.83 3.98
CA ILE A 184 11.35 -3.20 4.36
C ILE A 184 11.57 -2.97 5.85
N GLY A 185 11.20 -1.80 6.37
CA GLY A 185 11.36 -1.46 7.78
C GLY A 185 10.64 -2.43 8.71
N ILE A 186 9.39 -2.78 8.40
CA ILE A 186 8.60 -3.75 9.16
C ILE A 186 9.30 -5.10 9.17
N ARG A 187 9.75 -5.61 8.01
CA ARG A 187 10.50 -6.87 7.94
C ARG A 187 11.75 -6.87 8.81
N ILE A 188 12.52 -5.78 8.79
CA ILE A 188 13.71 -5.65 9.65
C ILE A 188 13.31 -5.72 11.14
N VAL A 189 12.26 -5.01 11.54
CA VAL A 189 11.77 -4.99 12.92
C VAL A 189 11.24 -6.36 13.36
N LEU A 190 10.61 -7.11 12.46
CA LEU A 190 10.03 -8.43 12.72
C LEU A 190 11.05 -9.59 12.74
N LEU A 191 12.34 -9.33 12.45
CA LEU A 191 13.38 -10.37 12.50
C LEU A 191 13.78 -10.76 13.92
N ARG A 192 13.29 -10.08 14.96
CA ARG A 192 13.69 -10.34 16.35
C ARG A 192 12.49 -10.63 17.23
N ASN A 193 12.68 -11.53 18.20
CA ASN A 193 11.72 -11.78 19.27
C ASN A 193 11.42 -10.46 19.99
N LEU A 194 10.13 -10.21 20.25
CA LEU A 194 9.65 -8.96 20.85
C LEU A 194 10.02 -7.70 20.05
N LEU A 195 10.28 -7.87 18.74
CA LEU A 195 10.74 -6.84 17.80
C LEU A 195 12.21 -6.44 17.98
N LEU A 196 12.73 -5.61 17.07
CA LEU A 196 14.15 -5.24 17.05
C LEU A 196 14.60 -4.50 18.32
N VAL A 197 13.80 -3.54 18.79
CA VAL A 197 14.00 -2.85 20.07
C VAL A 197 12.88 -3.27 21.01
N PRO A 198 13.11 -4.27 21.89
CA PRO A 198 12.11 -4.79 22.82
C PRO A 198 11.99 -3.94 24.07
N GLU A 199 12.81 -2.90 24.22
CA GLU A 199 12.74 -2.02 25.38
C GLU A 199 11.52 -1.09 25.26
N PRO A 200 10.67 -0.97 26.29
CA PRO A 200 9.41 -0.22 26.21
C PRO A 200 9.64 1.27 26.07
N VAL A 201 10.60 1.80 26.84
CA VAL A 201 11.01 3.21 26.82
C VAL A 201 11.57 3.58 25.43
N ALA A 202 12.15 2.62 24.72
CA ALA A 202 12.71 2.80 23.39
C ALA A 202 11.85 2.16 22.29
N PHE A 203 10.61 1.74 22.57
CA PHE A 203 9.77 1.04 21.60
C PHE A 203 9.51 1.89 20.34
N PHE A 204 9.38 3.21 20.51
CA PHE A 204 9.23 4.17 19.43
C PHE A 204 10.36 4.13 18.40
N VAL A 205 11.55 3.62 18.75
CA VAL A 205 12.69 3.45 17.84
C VAL A 205 12.36 2.48 16.70
N ASN A 206 11.54 1.45 16.95
CA ASN A 206 11.05 0.56 15.89
C ASN A 206 10.26 1.35 14.83
N TRP A 207 9.37 2.23 15.28
CA TRP A 207 8.58 3.10 14.40
C TRP A 207 9.43 4.16 13.70
N LEU A 208 10.43 4.73 14.37
CA LEU A 208 11.39 5.65 13.77
C LEU A 208 12.15 4.97 12.62
N LEU A 209 12.60 3.73 12.81
CA LEU A 209 13.27 2.94 11.78
C LEU A 209 12.35 2.67 10.59
N ILE A 210 11.12 2.23 10.85
CA ILE A 210 10.11 1.98 9.82
C ILE A 210 9.82 3.26 9.02
N ALA A 211 9.57 4.38 9.71
CA ALA A 211 9.30 5.67 9.11
C ALA A 211 10.49 6.18 8.29
N PHE A 212 11.72 5.99 8.77
CA PHE A 212 12.93 6.31 8.03
C PHE A 212 13.03 5.53 6.71
N CYS A 213 12.78 4.21 6.74
CA CYS A 213 12.75 3.41 5.52
C CYS A 213 11.66 3.89 4.54
N GLY A 214 10.46 4.21 5.05
CA GLY A 214 9.36 4.78 4.26
C GLY A 214 9.75 6.10 3.59
N LEU A 215 10.32 7.03 4.36
CA LEU A 215 10.77 8.35 3.88
C LEU A 215 11.90 8.22 2.84
N ALA A 216 12.90 7.39 3.10
CA ALA A 216 14.00 7.16 2.15
C ALA A 216 13.49 6.64 0.79
N SER A 217 12.50 5.73 0.82
CA SER A 217 11.87 5.22 -0.40
C SER A 217 11.01 6.27 -1.11
N ALA A 218 10.30 7.14 -0.36
CA ALA A 218 9.58 8.27 -0.94
C ALA A 218 10.52 9.27 -1.65
N VAL A 219 11.64 9.62 -1.01
CA VAL A 219 12.69 10.46 -1.61
C VAL A 219 13.25 9.80 -2.87
N LEU A 220 13.43 8.48 -2.86
CA LEU A 220 13.88 7.74 -4.05
C LEU A 220 12.88 7.81 -5.20
N VAL A 221 11.57 7.78 -4.93
CA VAL A 221 10.54 8.01 -5.95
C VAL A 221 10.62 9.44 -6.52
N ILE A 222 10.88 10.45 -5.71
CA ILE A 222 11.02 11.84 -6.19
C ILE A 222 12.30 12.00 -7.02
N TRP A 223 13.43 11.48 -6.55
CA TRP A 223 14.73 11.66 -7.21
C TRP A 223 14.93 10.76 -8.42
N LYS A 224 14.49 9.50 -8.32
CA LYS A 224 14.66 8.44 -9.32
C LYS A 224 13.39 7.61 -9.41
N GLN A 225 12.29 8.24 -9.83
CA GLN A 225 10.94 7.66 -9.93
C GLN A 225 10.91 6.21 -10.41
N ARG A 226 11.58 5.89 -11.53
CA ARG A 226 11.62 4.52 -12.06
C ARG A 226 12.19 3.52 -11.04
N ALA A 227 13.32 3.84 -10.41
CA ALA A 227 13.95 2.96 -9.42
C ALA A 227 13.10 2.83 -8.17
N GLY A 228 12.55 3.95 -7.67
CA GLY A 228 11.65 3.97 -6.51
C GLY A 228 10.38 3.13 -6.74
N LEU A 229 9.77 3.22 -7.93
CA LEU A 229 8.58 2.43 -8.27
C LEU A 229 8.87 0.94 -8.43
N LEU A 230 9.99 0.58 -9.06
CA LEU A 230 10.42 -0.83 -9.22
C LEU A 230 10.70 -1.47 -7.87
N LEU A 231 11.47 -0.79 -7.02
CA LEU A 231 11.78 -1.27 -5.66
C LEU A 231 10.53 -1.26 -4.78
N GLY A 232 9.69 -0.23 -4.89
CA GLY A 232 8.47 -0.10 -4.10
C GLY A 232 7.48 -1.23 -4.39
N SER A 233 7.14 -1.45 -5.67
CA SER A 233 6.26 -2.53 -6.08
C SER A 233 6.80 -3.92 -5.74
N ALA A 234 8.08 -4.19 -6.00
CA ALA A 234 8.70 -5.46 -5.64
C ALA A 234 8.73 -5.67 -4.12
N SER A 235 8.98 -4.63 -3.34
CA SER A 235 9.03 -4.69 -1.87
C SER A 235 7.66 -4.99 -1.27
N VAL A 236 6.61 -4.26 -1.69
CA VAL A 236 5.24 -4.51 -1.24
C VAL A 236 4.77 -5.89 -1.70
N GLY A 237 5.04 -6.26 -2.95
CA GLY A 237 4.64 -7.54 -3.50
C GLY A 237 5.28 -8.73 -2.79
N THR A 238 6.60 -8.70 -2.56
CA THR A 238 7.31 -9.75 -1.80
C THR A 238 6.86 -9.81 -0.35
N PHE A 239 6.61 -8.65 0.28
CA PHE A 239 6.05 -8.58 1.64
C PHE A 239 4.70 -9.30 1.73
N LEU A 240 3.76 -9.00 0.83
CA LEU A 240 2.45 -9.65 0.81
C LEU A 240 2.53 -11.14 0.46
N CYS A 241 3.35 -11.53 -0.51
CA CYS A 241 3.52 -12.95 -0.85
C CYS A 241 4.08 -13.74 0.34
N VAL A 242 5.04 -13.17 1.07
CA VAL A 242 5.58 -13.82 2.27
C VAL A 242 4.59 -13.79 3.43
N LEU A 243 3.83 -12.71 3.63
CA LEU A 243 2.75 -12.68 4.62
C LEU A 243 1.70 -13.76 4.35
N GLY A 244 1.26 -13.92 3.09
CA GLY A 244 0.30 -14.96 2.71
C GLY A 244 0.87 -16.37 2.86
N THR A 245 2.15 -16.58 2.52
CA THR A 245 2.83 -17.87 2.70
C THR A 245 2.99 -18.20 4.19
N ASP A 246 3.39 -17.21 4.99
CA ASP A 246 3.59 -17.37 6.42
C ASP A 246 2.28 -17.61 7.16
N LEU A 247 1.19 -16.93 6.79
CA LEU A 247 -0.16 -17.26 7.26
C LEU A 247 -0.58 -18.68 6.88
N ALA A 248 -0.18 -19.19 5.71
CA ALA A 248 -0.51 -20.56 5.32
C ALA A 248 0.32 -21.61 6.08
N VAL A 249 1.57 -21.31 6.43
CA VAL A 249 2.49 -22.28 7.06
C VAL A 249 2.48 -22.18 8.58
N ASN A 250 2.65 -20.97 9.10
CA ASN A 250 2.78 -20.66 10.53
C ASN A 250 1.49 -20.08 11.12
N GLN A 251 0.41 -19.97 10.33
CA GLN A 251 -0.88 -19.46 10.77
C GLN A 251 -0.72 -18.08 11.42
N GLN A 252 -1.46 -17.81 12.51
CA GLN A 252 -1.42 -16.53 13.19
C GLN A 252 -0.18 -16.33 14.07
N SER A 253 0.74 -17.31 14.16
CA SER A 253 1.91 -17.22 15.06
C SER A 253 3.12 -16.48 14.46
N GLY A 254 3.15 -16.29 13.14
CA GLY A 254 4.26 -15.67 12.43
C GLY A 254 4.12 -14.16 12.24
N MET A 255 4.26 -13.69 11.00
CA MET A 255 4.22 -12.28 10.60
C MET A 255 2.95 -11.57 11.01
N SER A 256 1.78 -12.23 10.98
CA SER A 256 0.53 -11.60 11.43
C SER A 256 0.59 -11.26 12.92
N ARG A 257 1.13 -12.17 13.77
CA ARG A 257 1.37 -11.86 15.18
C ARG A 257 2.35 -10.70 15.32
N GLY A 258 3.41 -10.69 14.53
CA GLY A 258 4.40 -9.61 14.54
C GLY A 258 3.79 -8.26 14.19
N LEU A 259 2.96 -8.21 13.15
CA LEU A 259 2.25 -6.99 12.73
C LEU A 259 1.29 -6.50 13.79
N ARG A 260 0.49 -7.40 14.36
CA ARG A 260 -0.38 -7.08 15.47
C ARG A 260 0.42 -6.58 16.66
N TYR A 261 1.44 -7.30 17.08
CA TYR A 261 2.28 -6.93 18.21
C TYR A 261 3.02 -5.60 18.00
N LEU A 262 3.28 -5.20 16.75
CA LEU A 262 3.85 -3.90 16.41
C LEU A 262 2.81 -2.76 16.50
N ILE A 263 1.57 -3.00 16.06
CA ILE A 263 0.55 -1.97 15.81
C ILE A 263 -0.49 -1.85 16.92
N ASP A 264 -0.80 -2.93 17.61
CA ASP A 264 -1.78 -2.99 18.69
C ASP A 264 -1.19 -2.33 19.96
N ARG A 265 -1.76 -1.18 20.33
CA ARG A 265 -1.48 -0.43 21.56
C ARG A 265 -2.76 -0.23 22.37
N ASN A 266 -3.74 -1.09 22.17
CA ASN A 266 -5.01 -0.99 22.84
C ASN A 266 -4.91 -1.47 24.30
N SER A 267 -5.38 -0.63 25.24
CA SER A 267 -5.44 -0.97 26.67
C SER A 267 -6.32 -2.18 26.98
N TYR A 268 -7.28 -2.50 26.12
CA TYR A 268 -8.17 -3.66 26.23
C TYR A 268 -7.52 -4.98 25.78
N HIS A 269 -6.37 -4.93 25.10
CA HIS A 269 -5.64 -6.09 24.58
C HIS A 269 -4.30 -6.34 25.29
N VAL A 270 -4.08 -5.70 26.44
CA VAL A 270 -2.81 -5.76 27.18
C VAL A 270 -2.49 -7.18 27.61
N VAL A 271 -3.47 -7.92 28.16
CA VAL A 271 -3.24 -9.30 28.62
C VAL A 271 -2.81 -10.21 27.46
N ASP A 272 -3.44 -10.10 26.30
CA ASP A 272 -3.02 -10.88 25.13
C ASP A 272 -1.62 -10.49 24.65
N THR A 273 -1.35 -9.18 24.54
CA THR A 273 -0.07 -8.66 24.07
C THR A 273 1.08 -9.05 25.01
N THR A 274 0.86 -8.94 26.32
CA THR A 274 1.83 -9.29 27.36
C THR A 274 2.01 -10.80 27.49
N ASN A 275 0.96 -11.61 27.42
CA ASN A 275 1.11 -13.06 27.63
C ASN A 275 1.64 -13.78 26.40
N ASN A 276 1.19 -13.38 25.20
CA ASN A 276 1.49 -14.11 23.98
C ASN A 276 2.67 -13.49 23.20
N GLY A 277 2.94 -12.19 23.34
CA GLY A 277 4.10 -11.51 22.74
C GLY A 277 4.26 -11.73 21.22
N TYR A 278 5.46 -11.48 20.69
CA TYR A 278 5.85 -11.91 19.34
C TYR A 278 7.12 -12.76 19.42
N PHE A 279 6.94 -14.06 19.19
CA PHE A 279 7.99 -15.07 19.19
C PHE A 279 7.94 -15.82 17.85
N PRO A 280 8.51 -15.24 16.78
CA PRO A 280 8.37 -15.80 15.45
C PRO A 280 8.95 -17.21 15.35
N PRO A 281 8.23 -18.15 14.70
CA PRO A 281 8.80 -19.42 14.29
C PRO A 281 10.06 -19.22 13.44
N THR A 282 11.01 -20.15 13.53
CA THR A 282 12.22 -20.12 12.71
C THR A 282 11.91 -20.03 11.21
N GLY A 283 10.83 -20.68 10.77
CA GLY A 283 10.34 -20.59 9.39
C GLY A 283 10.00 -19.14 8.99
N THR A 284 9.27 -18.41 9.86
CA THR A 284 8.96 -16.99 9.66
C THR A 284 10.22 -16.14 9.50
N LEU A 285 11.22 -16.32 10.36
CA LEU A 285 12.49 -15.59 10.29
C LEU A 285 13.21 -15.81 8.95
N VAL A 286 13.29 -17.07 8.50
CA VAL A 286 13.90 -17.43 7.21
C VAL A 286 13.12 -16.80 6.06
N MET A 287 11.79 -16.86 6.08
CA MET A 287 10.95 -16.28 5.03
C MET A 287 11.07 -14.75 4.97
N ILE A 288 11.09 -14.06 6.11
CA ILE A 288 11.30 -12.62 6.18
C ILE A 288 12.67 -12.25 5.58
N ALA A 289 13.75 -12.91 6.02
CA ALA A 289 15.10 -12.65 5.51
C ALA A 289 15.19 -12.89 3.99
N LEU A 290 14.62 -13.99 3.51
CA LEU A 290 14.58 -14.31 2.09
C LEU A 290 13.80 -13.26 1.29
N SER A 291 12.68 -12.77 1.81
CA SER A 291 11.88 -11.72 1.14
C SER A 291 12.66 -10.42 0.94
N ILE A 292 13.51 -10.03 1.91
CA ILE A 292 14.36 -8.84 1.81
C ILE A 292 15.39 -9.04 0.70
N ALA A 293 16.03 -10.21 0.65
CA ALA A 293 17.02 -10.53 -0.38
C ALA A 293 16.40 -10.64 -1.79
N LEU A 294 15.16 -11.14 -1.91
CA LEU A 294 14.46 -11.27 -3.19
C LEU A 294 13.89 -9.95 -3.73
N THR A 295 13.63 -8.97 -2.87
CA THR A 295 13.09 -7.65 -3.27
C THR A 295 13.88 -7.00 -4.42
N PRO A 296 15.21 -6.81 -4.33
CA PRO A 296 15.97 -6.19 -5.41
C PRO A 296 16.09 -7.10 -6.66
N ALA A 297 16.05 -8.42 -6.51
CA ALA A 297 16.02 -9.35 -7.63
C ALA A 297 14.74 -9.21 -8.46
N PHE A 298 13.57 -9.14 -7.81
CA PHE A 298 12.29 -8.89 -8.50
C PHE A 298 12.23 -7.48 -9.09
N ALA A 299 12.75 -6.46 -8.40
CA ALA A 299 12.83 -5.11 -8.96
C ALA A 299 13.70 -5.07 -10.24
N TYR A 300 14.82 -5.81 -10.25
CA TYR A 300 15.67 -5.95 -11.43
C TYR A 300 14.97 -6.72 -12.56
N ALA A 301 14.26 -7.81 -12.24
CA ALA A 301 13.47 -8.55 -13.23
C ALA A 301 12.42 -7.64 -13.89
N GLN A 302 11.64 -6.90 -13.09
CA GLN A 302 10.67 -5.93 -13.60
C GLN A 302 11.34 -4.86 -14.48
N HIS A 303 12.51 -4.35 -14.07
CA HIS A 303 13.28 -3.38 -14.86
C HIS A 303 13.62 -3.93 -16.24
N ARG A 304 14.04 -5.21 -16.30
CA ARG A 304 14.48 -5.89 -17.52
C ARG A 304 13.33 -6.17 -18.47
N PHE A 305 12.18 -6.63 -17.95
CA PHE A 305 11.01 -6.98 -18.75
C PHE A 305 10.22 -5.75 -19.20
N PHE A 306 10.17 -4.67 -18.41
CA PHE A 306 9.32 -3.51 -18.70
C PHE A 306 10.13 -2.26 -19.00
N LYS A 307 10.65 -2.14 -20.23
CA LYS A 307 11.51 -1.02 -20.65
C LYS A 307 10.81 0.33 -20.80
N GLY A 308 9.49 0.34 -21.05
CA GLY A 308 8.71 1.57 -21.25
C GLY A 308 8.65 2.47 -20.01
N PRO A 309 8.17 3.72 -20.12
CA PRO A 309 7.90 4.57 -18.95
C PRO A 309 6.74 3.97 -18.12
N PHE A 310 6.66 4.36 -16.84
CA PHE A 310 5.60 3.90 -15.94
C PHE A 310 4.23 4.41 -16.38
N CYS A 311 4.14 5.69 -16.68
CA CYS A 311 2.98 6.30 -17.34
C CYS A 311 3.30 6.45 -18.82
N PRO A 312 2.55 5.82 -19.73
CA PRO A 312 2.61 6.13 -21.15
C PRO A 312 2.32 7.62 -21.35
N VAL A 313 3.15 8.30 -22.14
CA VAL A 313 2.85 9.66 -22.61
C VAL A 313 1.84 9.50 -23.75
N HIS A 314 0.70 10.18 -23.70
CA HIS A 314 -0.22 10.25 -24.85
C HIS A 314 0.29 11.36 -25.78
N ASP A 315 0.35 11.07 -27.08
CA ASP A 315 0.87 12.02 -28.07
C ASP A 315 -0.03 13.29 -28.15
N ASP A 316 -1.32 13.17 -27.80
CA ASP A 316 -2.28 14.28 -27.73
C ASP A 316 -1.85 15.40 -26.75
N ASP A 317 -1.12 15.05 -25.68
CA ASP A 317 -0.60 16.02 -24.72
C ASP A 317 0.50 16.89 -25.35
N ILE A 318 1.27 16.33 -26.30
CA ILE A 318 2.38 17.00 -26.97
C ILE A 318 1.87 17.93 -28.07
N GLU A 319 0.81 17.54 -28.78
CA GLU A 319 0.21 18.34 -29.84
C GLU A 319 -0.43 19.62 -29.29
N SER A 320 -1.02 19.56 -28.09
CA SER A 320 -1.58 20.75 -27.42
C SER A 320 -0.53 21.81 -27.06
N LEU A 321 0.69 21.39 -26.68
CA LEU A 321 1.80 22.30 -26.39
C LEU A 321 2.37 22.93 -27.68
N HIS A 322 2.32 22.21 -28.80
CA HIS A 322 2.72 22.73 -30.09
C HIS A 322 1.69 23.70 -30.69
N ALA A 323 0.39 23.42 -30.54
CA ALA A 323 -0.68 24.30 -30.99
C ALA A 323 -0.67 25.67 -30.28
N SER A 324 -0.22 25.73 -29.02
CA SER A 324 -0.09 27.00 -28.29
C SER A 324 1.12 27.87 -28.68
N ASN A 325 2.05 27.34 -29.48
CA ASN A 325 3.26 28.05 -29.92
C ASN A 325 3.17 28.55 -31.37
N GLU A 326 2.02 28.40 -32.05
CA GLU A 326 1.69 29.27 -33.16
C GLU A 326 1.43 30.67 -32.60
N PHE A 327 2.53 31.41 -32.37
CA PHE A 327 2.48 32.85 -32.24
C PHE A 327 1.68 33.38 -33.43
N PRO A 328 0.68 34.26 -33.23
CA PRO A 328 0.01 34.91 -34.34
C PRO A 328 1.11 35.49 -35.22
N ALA A 329 1.22 34.96 -36.44
CA ALA A 329 2.18 35.45 -37.42
C ALA A 329 2.00 36.96 -37.43
N ASP A 330 3.07 37.69 -37.07
CA ASP A 330 3.08 39.14 -37.04
C ASP A 330 2.37 39.63 -38.30
N GLU A 331 1.17 40.19 -38.15
CA GLU A 331 0.48 40.84 -39.25
C GLU A 331 1.45 41.90 -39.76
N GLU A 332 2.01 41.65 -40.94
CA GLU A 332 2.94 42.53 -41.61
C GLU A 332 2.33 43.94 -41.63
N PRO A 333 2.98 44.95 -41.05
CA PRO A 333 2.41 46.28 -40.94
C PRO A 333 2.18 46.83 -42.35
N LYS A 334 0.90 46.89 -42.73
CA LYS A 334 0.42 47.41 -44.00
C LYS A 334 0.99 48.82 -44.18
N PRO A 335 1.76 49.10 -45.25
CA PRO A 335 2.35 50.42 -45.44
C PRO A 335 1.23 51.45 -45.65
N SER A 336 1.27 52.50 -44.83
CA SER A 336 0.42 53.68 -44.93
C SER A 336 0.71 54.42 -46.24
N GLY A 337 -0.07 54.12 -47.27
CA GLY A 337 -0.12 54.86 -48.52
C GLY A 337 -1.19 55.95 -48.47
N GLU A 338 -0.72 57.18 -48.60
CA GLU A 338 -1.32 58.36 -49.23
C GLU A 338 -2.77 58.76 -48.92
N GLU A 339 -2.86 59.94 -48.33
CA GLU A 339 -3.98 60.87 -48.42
C GLU A 339 -4.42 61.08 -49.87
N THR A 340 -5.69 60.82 -50.18
CA THR A 340 -6.41 61.62 -51.18
C THR A 340 -7.88 61.74 -50.79
N LEU A 341 -8.25 62.96 -50.42
CA LEU A 341 -9.61 63.48 -50.26
C LEU A 341 -10.45 63.22 -51.52
N SER A 342 -11.63 62.60 -51.39
CA SER A 342 -12.82 63.04 -52.13
C SER A 342 -14.14 62.62 -51.46
N SER A 343 -14.82 63.64 -50.93
CA SER A 343 -16.25 63.91 -50.99
C SER A 343 -17.31 62.77 -50.99
N SER A 344 -18.01 62.69 -49.85
CA SER A 344 -19.48 62.88 -49.70
C SER A 344 -20.46 61.73 -50.08
N PRO A 345 -21.75 61.79 -49.68
CA PRO A 345 -22.34 60.84 -48.74
C PRO A 345 -23.55 60.06 -49.32
N ASN A 346 -23.93 58.92 -48.74
CA ASN A 346 -25.36 58.61 -48.53
C ASN A 346 -25.66 57.25 -47.87
N SER A 347 -26.70 57.30 -47.06
CA SER A 347 -27.75 56.30 -46.78
C SER A 347 -27.42 54.93 -46.18
N SER A 348 -27.94 54.78 -44.96
CA SER A 348 -28.40 53.59 -44.20
C SER A 348 -29.29 52.62 -45.01
N PRO A 349 -29.98 51.63 -44.39
CA PRO A 349 -29.61 50.58 -43.42
C PRO A 349 -30.03 49.17 -43.96
N VAL A 350 -30.05 48.15 -43.08
CA VAL A 350 -30.98 46.98 -43.09
C VAL A 350 -30.40 45.59 -43.47
N SER A 351 -30.41 44.73 -42.44
CA SER A 351 -30.81 43.31 -42.39
C SER A 351 -29.87 42.12 -42.69
N ALA A 352 -30.16 41.12 -41.86
CA ALA A 352 -30.09 39.67 -42.04
C ALA A 352 -28.70 39.01 -41.87
N LEU A 353 -28.42 38.29 -40.79
CA LEU A 353 -29.01 37.00 -40.36
C LEU A 353 -28.69 35.88 -41.35
N SER A 354 -27.58 35.18 -41.13
CA SER A 354 -27.32 33.82 -41.61
C SER A 354 -26.05 33.27 -40.96
N GLN A 355 -26.18 32.43 -39.92
CA GLN A 355 -25.91 30.98 -39.95
C GLN A 355 -24.43 30.60 -40.10
N SER A 356 -23.87 30.00 -39.05
CA SER A 356 -23.39 28.60 -39.11
C SER A 356 -22.90 28.14 -37.73
N MET A 357 -23.76 27.42 -37.01
CA MET A 357 -23.37 26.49 -35.94
C MET A 357 -22.87 25.19 -36.57
N PRO A 358 -21.76 24.60 -36.12
CA PRO A 358 -21.42 23.23 -36.47
C PRO A 358 -22.13 22.25 -35.53
N LEU A 359 -23.10 21.56 -36.14
CA LEU A 359 -23.62 20.22 -35.87
C LEU A 359 -22.89 19.37 -34.80
N LEU A 360 -23.58 19.19 -33.68
CA LEU A 360 -23.52 18.01 -32.82
C LEU A 360 -23.90 16.78 -33.65
N LYS A 361 -22.96 15.84 -33.80
CA LYS A 361 -23.19 14.55 -34.46
C LYS A 361 -23.47 13.51 -33.38
N ASP A 362 -24.75 13.32 -33.10
CA ASP A 362 -25.27 12.10 -32.49
C ASP A 362 -25.19 10.94 -33.49
N CYS A 363 -24.66 9.80 -33.05
CA CYS A 363 -25.12 8.49 -33.52
C CYS A 363 -24.88 7.43 -32.44
N SER A 364 -25.98 7.17 -31.75
CA SER A 364 -26.39 5.94 -31.08
C SER A 364 -25.79 4.62 -31.60
N SER A 365 -25.57 3.67 -30.69
CA SER A 365 -26.36 2.43 -30.68
C SER A 365 -26.11 1.61 -29.40
N ILE A 366 -27.14 1.60 -28.57
CA ILE A 366 -27.39 0.65 -27.49
C ILE A 366 -27.92 -0.64 -28.12
N PRO A 367 -27.46 -1.83 -27.70
CA PRO A 367 -28.30 -3.01 -27.68
C PRO A 367 -28.71 -3.36 -26.26
N ALA A 368 -30.02 -3.38 -26.05
CA ALA A 368 -30.69 -3.87 -24.86
C ALA A 368 -30.87 -5.40 -24.90
N ALA A 369 -31.13 -5.93 -23.71
CA ALA A 369 -31.76 -7.21 -23.37
C ALA A 369 -30.88 -8.48 -23.41
N THR A 370 -30.71 -9.13 -22.25
CA THR A 370 -31.68 -10.19 -21.88
C THR A 370 -31.64 -10.45 -20.37
N GLU A 371 -32.74 -10.07 -19.72
CA GLU A 371 -33.11 -10.46 -18.37
C GLU A 371 -33.65 -11.90 -18.41
N LYS A 372 -33.07 -12.80 -17.64
CA LYS A 372 -33.58 -14.18 -17.48
C LYS A 372 -33.94 -14.40 -16.02
N VAL A 373 -35.19 -14.06 -15.72
CA VAL A 373 -35.91 -14.50 -14.52
C VAL A 373 -35.96 -16.04 -14.54
N ARG A 374 -35.43 -16.68 -13.50
CA ARG A 374 -35.72 -18.08 -13.20
C ARG A 374 -36.20 -18.17 -11.76
N THR A 375 -37.51 -18.17 -11.62
CA THR A 375 -38.25 -18.70 -10.50
C THR A 375 -38.07 -20.21 -10.45
N THR A 376 -37.70 -20.74 -9.28
CA THR A 376 -37.99 -22.12 -8.90
C THR A 376 -38.43 -22.10 -7.45
N GLU A 377 -39.74 -22.21 -7.26
CA GLU A 377 -40.37 -22.84 -6.10
C GLU A 377 -39.81 -24.25 -5.92
N GLY A 378 -39.67 -24.66 -4.66
CA GLY A 378 -39.17 -25.96 -4.27
C GLY A 378 -39.40 -26.18 -2.77
N ASP A 379 -40.56 -26.77 -2.51
CA ASP A 379 -41.18 -27.15 -1.25
C ASP A 379 -40.29 -27.73 -0.13
N ALA A 380 -40.70 -27.35 1.09
CA ALA A 380 -40.91 -28.17 2.29
C ALA A 380 -40.19 -29.53 2.42
N ILE A 381 -39.35 -29.65 3.45
CA ILE A 381 -39.29 -30.85 4.30
C ILE A 381 -39.14 -30.41 5.77
N ALA A 382 -40.19 -30.67 6.54
CA ALA A 382 -40.14 -30.83 7.98
C ALA A 382 -39.49 -32.20 8.28
N ASN A 383 -38.64 -32.28 9.31
CA ASN A 383 -38.56 -33.49 10.13
C ASN A 383 -37.91 -33.21 11.49
N ASP A 384 -38.64 -33.69 12.49
CA ASP A 384 -38.35 -33.85 13.91
C ASP A 384 -36.96 -34.39 14.24
N SER A 385 -36.36 -33.87 15.33
CA SER A 385 -35.67 -34.58 16.43
C SER A 385 -35.17 -33.59 17.48
#